data_AF-A0A2V3JEY3-F1
#
_entry.id   AF-A0A2V3JEY3-F1
#
_cell.length_a   1.000
_cell.length_b   1.000
_cell.length_c   1.000
_cell.angle_alpha   90.00
_cell.angle_beta   90.00
_cell.angle_gamma   90.00
#
_symmetry.space_group_name_H-M   'P 1'
#
loop_
_entity.id
_entity.type
_entity.pdbx_description
1 polymer ?
#
loop_
_entity_poly.entity_id
_entity_poly.type
_entity_poly.pdbx_seq_one_letter_code
_entity_poly.pdbx_strand_id
1 'polypeptide(L)'
;MGKSNFDITEYIIIHLLKRFDSFRGKIGMLCKLSTAVNLLKYINVLNLNISNIQFLTIDSKQEFDINVKSGLFLADLGKKEIPACEVRDLYTDKKINLFGWIDSKFVANFELYEKYKFLEGNFPFEWRQGIKHDASKVLILKRTGRGLVNSYGEKVEVETEFLYPFLKGSRIRKPQVNDTDYFIIVTQKYPSDDTSYLVKYPKLWNYLTSHADLFDKRKSKMFKRRFSIFGVGDYAFKPYKVAIAGFYKEPLFTLVSPINGKPVFLDDTTYYISFNSYKEAEEVWKLLNSSEIKKFLKAISFIDSKRPYTKEILKRIDLSQLNSKYKTDTQLCLL
;
A
#
# COMPACT_ATOMS: atom_id res chain seq x y z
N MET A 1 3.26 -11.07 -17.11
CA MET A 1 3.30 -9.63 -17.46
C MET A 1 1.95 -9.02 -17.15
N GLY A 2 1.85 -8.01 -16.28
CA GLY A 2 0.54 -7.53 -15.79
C GLY A 2 0.54 -6.47 -14.70
N LYS A 3 1.52 -5.54 -14.68
CA LYS A 3 1.42 -4.31 -13.89
C LYS A 3 1.63 -3.14 -14.85
N SER A 4 0.56 -2.38 -15.09
CA SER A 4 0.39 -1.37 -16.15
C SER A 4 1.22 -0.08 -15.98
N ASN A 5 2.37 -0.12 -15.30
CA ASN A 5 3.24 1.03 -15.04
C ASN A 5 4.70 0.65 -15.35
N PHE A 6 4.95 0.16 -16.55
CA PHE A 6 6.30 -0.18 -16.98
C PHE A 6 7.00 1.10 -17.48
N ASP A 7 8.09 1.51 -16.83
CA ASP A 7 8.88 2.67 -17.24
C ASP A 7 9.60 2.35 -18.56
N ILE A 8 9.61 3.27 -19.53
CA ILE A 8 10.29 3.07 -20.82
C ILE A 8 11.77 2.78 -20.60
N THR A 9 12.40 3.45 -19.62
CA THR A 9 13.80 3.21 -19.26
C THR A 9 14.02 1.80 -18.72
N GLU A 10 13.07 1.29 -17.93
CA GLU A 10 13.10 -0.10 -17.45
C GLU A 10 13.07 -1.09 -18.63
N TYR A 11 12.29 -0.78 -19.68
CA TYR A 11 12.15 -1.63 -20.85
C TYR A 11 13.42 -1.68 -21.68
N ILE A 12 14.01 -0.52 -21.92
CA ILE A 12 15.27 -0.40 -22.64
C ILE A 12 16.36 -1.20 -21.92
N ILE A 13 16.51 -1.01 -20.61
CA ILE A 13 17.57 -1.70 -19.85
C ILE A 13 17.35 -3.22 -19.87
N ILE A 14 16.12 -3.71 -19.61
CA ILE A 14 15.85 -5.16 -19.67
C ILE A 14 16.11 -5.71 -21.08
N HIS A 15 15.73 -4.99 -22.12
CA HIS A 15 15.96 -5.41 -23.49
C HIS A 15 17.46 -5.56 -23.79
N LEU A 16 18.27 -4.58 -23.37
CA LEU A 16 19.73 -4.65 -23.50
C LEU A 16 20.32 -5.80 -22.69
N LEU A 17 19.93 -5.95 -21.43
CA LEU A 17 20.42 -7.05 -20.58
C LEU A 17 20.12 -8.43 -21.20
N LYS A 18 18.92 -8.62 -21.74
CA LYS A 18 18.55 -9.86 -22.44
C LYS A 18 19.37 -10.08 -23.71
N ARG A 19 19.60 -9.01 -24.48
CA ARG A 19 20.33 -9.10 -25.75
C ARG A 19 21.80 -9.46 -25.55
N PHE A 20 22.39 -8.97 -24.47
CA PHE A 20 23.81 -9.13 -24.17
C PHE A 20 24.10 -10.13 -23.04
N ASP A 21 23.13 -10.96 -22.65
CA ASP A 21 23.24 -11.88 -21.49
C ASP A 21 24.40 -12.88 -21.60
N SER A 22 24.77 -13.28 -22.82
CA SER A 22 25.88 -14.20 -23.10
C SER A 22 27.23 -13.50 -23.31
N PHE A 23 27.29 -12.17 -23.25
CA PHE A 23 28.49 -11.39 -23.53
C PHE A 23 29.13 -10.92 -22.23
N ARG A 24 30.47 -10.88 -22.20
CA ARG A 24 31.20 -10.22 -21.14
C ARG A 24 31.34 -8.73 -21.46
N GLY A 25 30.97 -7.89 -20.51
CA GLY A 25 31.02 -6.44 -20.69
C GLY A 25 30.46 -5.70 -19.49
N LYS A 26 30.30 -4.40 -19.64
CA LYS A 26 29.65 -3.53 -18.65
C LYS A 26 28.48 -2.82 -19.29
N ILE A 27 27.41 -2.62 -18.53
CA ILE A 27 26.30 -1.74 -18.90
C ILE A 27 26.28 -0.56 -17.92
N GLY A 28 26.04 0.62 -18.47
CA GLY A 28 25.82 1.85 -17.71
C GLY A 28 24.58 2.57 -18.23
N MET A 29 23.69 3.01 -17.33
CA MET A 29 22.50 3.77 -17.70
C MET A 29 22.09 4.75 -16.60
N LEU A 30 21.90 6.01 -16.96
CA LEU A 30 21.26 6.99 -16.07
C LEU A 30 19.78 6.64 -15.92
N CYS A 31 19.33 6.39 -14.70
CA CYS A 31 17.92 6.12 -14.42
C CYS A 31 17.50 6.52 -13.01
N LYS A 32 16.20 6.47 -12.73
CA LYS A 32 15.67 6.67 -11.38
C LYS A 32 16.05 5.50 -10.49
N LEU A 33 16.25 5.73 -9.20
CA LEU A 33 16.49 4.64 -8.24
C LEU A 33 15.34 3.63 -8.24
N SER A 34 14.09 4.09 -8.41
CA SER A 34 12.92 3.20 -8.55
C SER A 34 13.03 2.24 -9.74
N THR A 35 13.67 2.68 -10.83
CA THR A 35 13.91 1.84 -12.01
C THR A 35 14.92 0.75 -11.68
N ALA A 36 16.05 1.09 -11.05
CA ALA A 36 17.04 0.11 -10.57
C ALA A 36 16.43 -0.92 -9.60
N VAL A 37 15.58 -0.47 -8.67
CA VAL A 37 14.85 -1.34 -7.74
C VAL A 37 13.94 -2.34 -8.48
N ASN A 38 13.22 -1.89 -9.50
CA ASN A 38 12.38 -2.78 -10.31
C ASN A 38 13.24 -3.74 -11.14
N LEU A 39 14.32 -3.24 -11.77
CA LEU A 39 15.24 -4.06 -12.55
C LEU A 39 15.78 -5.24 -11.75
N LEU A 40 16.23 -5.02 -10.51
CA LEU A 40 16.70 -6.12 -9.66
C LEU A 40 15.63 -7.19 -9.40
N LYS A 41 14.35 -6.81 -9.31
CA LYS A 41 13.26 -7.79 -9.20
C LYS A 41 13.12 -8.61 -10.47
N TYR A 42 13.19 -7.97 -11.64
CA TYR A 42 13.08 -8.65 -12.93
C TYR A 42 14.30 -9.50 -13.26
N ILE A 43 15.50 -9.04 -12.96
CA ILE A 43 16.75 -9.78 -13.15
C ILE A 43 16.64 -11.16 -12.48
N ASN A 44 16.15 -11.21 -11.24
CA ASN A 44 15.93 -12.46 -10.51
C ASN A 44 14.88 -13.36 -11.20
N VAL A 45 13.75 -12.79 -11.63
CA VAL A 45 12.67 -13.54 -12.31
C VAL A 45 13.09 -14.05 -13.69
N LEU A 46 13.86 -13.26 -14.43
CA LEU A 46 14.33 -13.57 -15.78
C LEU A 46 15.62 -14.39 -15.77
N ASN A 47 16.22 -14.61 -14.60
CA ASN A 47 17.42 -15.40 -14.41
C ASN A 47 18.63 -14.92 -15.26
N LEU A 48 18.83 -13.60 -15.31
CA LEU A 48 19.87 -12.97 -16.14
C LEU A 48 21.27 -13.11 -15.53
N ASN A 49 22.29 -13.21 -16.37
CA ASN A 49 23.72 -13.32 -16.04
C ASN A 49 24.34 -11.95 -15.80
N ILE A 50 23.98 -11.34 -14.67
CA ILE A 50 24.46 -10.03 -14.24
C ILE A 50 25.06 -10.09 -12.84
N SER A 51 26.11 -9.29 -12.61
CA SER A 51 26.87 -9.24 -11.36
C SER A 51 27.36 -7.82 -11.06
N ASN A 52 27.93 -7.62 -9.86
CA ASN A 52 28.52 -6.34 -9.45
C ASN A 52 27.62 -5.12 -9.74
N ILE A 53 26.35 -5.21 -9.33
CA ILE A 53 25.38 -4.17 -9.63
C ILE A 53 25.58 -3.00 -8.67
N GLN A 54 25.68 -1.78 -9.21
CA GLN A 54 25.85 -0.56 -8.46
C GLN A 54 24.88 0.52 -8.94
N PHE A 55 24.53 1.43 -8.03
CA PHE A 55 23.78 2.63 -8.34
C PHE A 55 24.50 3.83 -7.74
N LEU A 56 25.12 4.64 -8.59
CA LEU A 56 25.85 5.84 -8.19
C LEU A 56 24.90 7.04 -8.21
N THR A 57 24.47 7.51 -7.05
CA THR A 57 23.50 8.58 -6.90
C THR A 57 24.08 9.93 -7.30
N ILE A 58 23.26 10.75 -7.94
CA ILE A 58 23.60 12.13 -8.33
C ILE A 58 22.63 13.13 -7.70
N ASP A 59 23.06 14.39 -7.58
CA ASP A 59 22.15 15.48 -7.25
C ASP A 59 21.35 15.86 -8.50
N SER A 60 20.17 15.26 -8.65
CA SER A 60 19.35 15.47 -9.85
C SER A 60 18.81 16.89 -9.96
N LYS A 61 18.75 17.63 -8.84
CA LYS A 61 18.33 19.04 -8.84
C LYS A 61 19.46 19.91 -9.36
N GLN A 62 20.69 19.63 -8.94
CA GLN A 62 21.87 20.33 -9.45
C GLN A 62 22.15 20.01 -10.93
N GLU A 63 22.12 18.74 -11.31
CA GLU A 63 22.53 18.30 -12.66
C GLU A 63 21.47 18.55 -13.73
N PHE A 64 20.17 18.47 -13.36
CA PHE A 64 19.07 18.42 -14.32
C PHE A 64 17.86 19.28 -13.94
N ASP A 65 17.93 20.05 -12.85
CA ASP A 65 16.83 20.87 -12.32
C ASP A 65 15.55 20.08 -11.94
N ILE A 66 15.67 18.77 -11.66
CA ILE A 66 14.53 17.90 -11.32
C ILE A 66 14.61 17.33 -9.89
N ASN A 67 13.46 17.20 -9.24
CA ASN A 67 13.36 16.67 -7.88
C ASN A 67 13.03 15.17 -7.87
N VAL A 68 14.00 14.33 -8.23
CA VAL A 68 13.89 12.86 -8.21
C VAL A 68 15.18 12.23 -7.68
N LYS A 69 15.09 11.02 -7.09
CA LYS A 69 16.29 10.21 -6.82
C LYS A 69 16.72 9.50 -8.09
N SER A 70 17.85 9.92 -8.66
CA SER A 70 18.43 9.32 -9.85
C SER A 70 19.93 9.10 -9.71
N GLY A 71 20.51 8.41 -10.68
CA GLY A 71 21.91 8.00 -10.64
C GLY A 71 22.28 7.12 -11.82
N LEU A 72 23.57 6.76 -11.87
CA LEU A 72 24.12 5.84 -12.86
C LEU A 72 23.97 4.40 -12.35
N PHE A 73 23.10 3.62 -12.99
CA PHE A 73 23.06 2.18 -12.84
C PHE A 73 24.23 1.57 -13.59
N LEU A 74 25.05 0.77 -12.90
CA LEU A 74 26.19 0.05 -13.45
C LEU A 74 26.07 -1.44 -13.14
N ALA A 75 26.47 -2.30 -14.07
CA ALA A 75 26.57 -3.73 -13.81
C ALA A 75 27.49 -4.45 -14.79
N ASP A 76 28.02 -5.59 -14.35
CA ASP A 76 28.84 -6.49 -15.16
C ASP A 76 27.95 -7.57 -15.82
N LEU A 77 28.11 -7.75 -17.13
CA LEU A 77 27.39 -8.74 -17.95
C LEU A 77 28.17 -10.06 -18.07
N GLY A 78 27.44 -11.16 -18.26
CA GLY A 78 28.01 -12.47 -18.57
C GLY A 78 28.50 -13.25 -17.35
N LYS A 79 28.15 -12.80 -16.13
CA LYS A 79 28.41 -13.52 -14.87
C LYS A 79 27.19 -13.42 -13.98
N LYS A 80 26.73 -14.55 -13.45
CA LYS A 80 25.56 -14.63 -12.58
C LYS A 80 25.95 -14.48 -11.11
N GLU A 81 25.25 -13.61 -10.40
CA GLU A 81 25.30 -13.49 -8.94
C GLU A 81 23.89 -13.31 -8.37
N ILE A 82 23.73 -13.45 -7.04
CA ILE A 82 22.49 -13.09 -6.37
C ILE A 82 22.27 -11.59 -6.58
N PRO A 83 21.13 -11.15 -7.15
CA PRO A 83 20.97 -9.74 -7.51
C PRO A 83 20.90 -8.85 -6.26
N ALA A 84 22.00 -8.17 -5.97
CA ALA A 84 22.13 -7.14 -4.96
C ALA A 84 22.78 -5.90 -5.59
N CYS A 85 22.30 -4.73 -5.20
CA CYS A 85 22.71 -3.44 -5.72
C CYS A 85 23.31 -2.61 -4.59
N GLU A 86 24.59 -2.28 -4.73
CA GLU A 86 25.23 -1.33 -3.83
C GLU A 86 24.91 0.09 -4.28
N VAL A 87 24.41 0.91 -3.37
CA VAL A 87 24.10 2.32 -3.62
C VAL A 87 25.21 3.17 -3.04
N ARG A 88 25.83 4.00 -3.87
CA ARG A 88 26.93 4.91 -3.48
C ARG A 88 26.63 6.31 -3.95
N ASP A 89 27.23 7.29 -3.30
CA ASP A 89 27.27 8.66 -3.79
C ASP A 89 28.30 8.78 -4.93
N LEU A 90 27.92 9.34 -6.08
CA LEU A 90 28.81 9.44 -7.24
C LEU A 90 30.04 10.32 -6.97
N TYR A 91 29.87 11.39 -6.19
CA TYR A 91 30.91 12.43 -6.04
C TYR A 91 31.90 12.09 -4.92
N THR A 92 31.44 11.39 -3.89
CA THR A 92 32.25 11.07 -2.69
C THR A 92 32.62 9.60 -2.58
N ASP A 93 32.09 8.74 -3.45
CA ASP A 93 32.20 7.27 -3.40
C ASP A 93 31.72 6.65 -2.06
N LYS A 94 30.98 7.43 -1.25
CA LYS A 94 30.48 6.95 0.03
C LYS A 94 29.38 5.93 -0.18
N LYS A 95 29.50 4.76 0.44
CA LYS A 95 28.42 3.77 0.50
C LYS A 95 27.21 4.32 1.27
N ILE A 96 26.05 4.30 0.62
CA ILE A 96 24.77 4.77 1.17
C ILE A 96 23.93 3.59 1.65
N ASN A 97 23.80 2.53 0.84
CA ASN A 97 22.92 1.41 1.13
C ASN A 97 23.30 0.16 0.32
N LEU A 98 22.76 -1.00 0.71
CA LEU A 98 22.79 -2.24 -0.07
C LEU A 98 21.40 -2.87 -0.01
N PHE A 99 20.82 -3.14 -1.19
CA PHE A 99 19.48 -3.71 -1.32
C PHE A 99 19.46 -4.80 -2.39
N GLY A 100 18.47 -5.68 -2.37
CA GLY A 100 18.42 -6.82 -3.30
C GLY A 100 17.71 -8.04 -2.75
N TRP A 101 18.05 -9.20 -3.29
CA TRP A 101 17.50 -10.48 -2.86
C TRP A 101 18.37 -11.14 -1.79
N ILE A 102 17.73 -11.65 -0.73
CA ILE A 102 18.30 -12.53 0.30
C ILE A 102 17.31 -13.67 0.50
N ASP A 103 17.70 -14.93 0.33
CA ASP A 103 16.85 -16.10 0.57
C ASP A 103 15.44 -16.01 -0.07
N SER A 104 15.37 -15.61 -1.34
CA SER A 104 14.11 -15.38 -2.07
C SER A 104 13.22 -14.24 -1.54
N LYS A 105 13.75 -13.39 -0.66
CA LYS A 105 13.10 -12.18 -0.15
C LYS A 105 13.77 -10.94 -0.72
N PHE A 106 12.97 -10.03 -1.24
CA PHE A 106 13.48 -8.75 -1.71
C PHE A 106 13.50 -7.73 -0.56
N VAL A 107 14.67 -7.18 -0.29
CA VAL A 107 14.99 -6.38 0.90
C VAL A 107 15.53 -5.02 0.47
N ALA A 108 15.13 -3.96 1.18
CA ALA A 108 15.46 -2.57 0.86
C ALA A 108 16.73 -2.07 1.58
N ASN A 109 17.11 -2.67 2.70
CA ASN A 109 18.34 -2.37 3.42
C ASN A 109 18.86 -3.63 4.13
N PHE A 110 20.00 -4.16 3.66
CA PHE A 110 20.57 -5.40 4.17
C PHE A 110 21.03 -5.30 5.62
N GLU A 111 21.68 -4.20 6.01
CA GLU A 111 22.19 -4.01 7.37
C GLU A 111 21.03 -3.97 8.39
N LEU A 112 19.96 -3.26 8.06
CA LEU A 112 18.78 -3.18 8.91
C LEU A 112 18.03 -4.51 8.92
N TYR A 113 17.95 -5.20 7.78
CA TYR A 113 17.30 -6.49 7.68
C TYR A 113 18.01 -7.53 8.54
N GLU A 114 19.34 -7.60 8.51
CA GLU A 114 20.08 -8.57 9.33
C GLU A 114 19.76 -8.44 10.83
N LYS A 115 19.56 -7.21 11.31
CA LYS A 115 19.19 -6.91 12.71
C LYS A 115 17.75 -7.31 13.06
N TYR A 116 16.85 -7.31 12.08
CA TYR A 116 15.40 -7.47 12.30
C TYR A 116 14.76 -8.64 11.52
N LYS A 117 15.54 -9.47 10.83
CA LYS A 117 15.05 -10.59 10.01
C LYS A 117 14.31 -11.65 10.80
N PHE A 118 14.50 -11.69 12.12
CA PHE A 118 13.72 -12.54 13.01
C PHE A 118 12.22 -12.21 12.98
N LEU A 119 11.83 -11.03 12.47
CA LEU A 119 10.42 -10.63 12.26
C LEU A 119 9.89 -10.97 10.87
N GLU A 120 10.68 -11.58 10.00
CA GLU A 120 10.25 -12.06 8.69
C GLU A 120 9.44 -13.35 8.85
N GLY A 121 8.20 -13.34 8.35
CA GLY A 121 7.34 -14.51 8.36
C GLY A 121 6.01 -14.24 7.68
N ASN A 122 4.92 -14.75 8.26
CA ASN A 122 3.58 -14.58 7.74
C ASN A 122 2.69 -13.90 8.78
N PHE A 123 2.05 -12.82 8.36
CA PHE A 123 1.11 -12.11 9.22
C PHE A 123 -0.16 -12.95 9.39
N PRO A 124 -0.66 -13.14 10.62
CA PRO A 124 -1.75 -14.09 10.89
C PRO A 124 -3.12 -13.60 10.42
N PHE A 125 -3.28 -12.29 10.21
CA PHE A 125 -4.53 -11.69 9.73
C PHE A 125 -4.43 -11.30 8.26
N GLU A 126 -5.56 -11.34 7.55
CA GLU A 126 -5.56 -10.90 6.17
C GLU A 126 -5.58 -9.37 6.07
N TRP A 127 -4.51 -8.78 5.55
CA TRP A 127 -4.47 -7.37 5.15
C TRP A 127 -5.47 -7.09 4.02
N ARG A 128 -6.30 -6.07 4.19
CA ARG A 128 -7.27 -5.58 3.21
C ARG A 128 -6.90 -4.16 2.79
N GLN A 129 -7.31 -3.79 1.59
CA GLN A 129 -7.21 -2.41 1.11
C GLN A 129 -8.56 -1.73 1.35
N GLY A 130 -8.54 -0.42 1.61
CA GLY A 130 -9.75 0.37 1.71
C GLY A 130 -10.62 0.37 0.45
N ILE A 131 -11.83 0.89 0.62
CA ILE A 131 -12.89 0.88 -0.38
C ILE A 131 -12.48 1.66 -1.63
N LYS A 132 -12.67 1.04 -2.78
CA LYS A 132 -12.51 1.66 -4.09
C LYS A 132 -13.87 1.87 -4.73
N HIS A 133 -14.11 3.08 -5.21
CA HIS A 133 -15.43 3.46 -5.72
C HIS A 133 -15.38 4.31 -7.00
N ASP A 134 -14.27 5.00 -7.28
CA ASP A 134 -14.05 5.89 -8.43
C ASP A 134 -15.21 6.90 -8.66
N ALA A 135 -15.90 7.29 -7.59
CA ALA A 135 -17.05 8.20 -7.58
C ALA A 135 -17.08 9.05 -6.30
N SER A 136 -15.92 9.57 -5.88
CA SER A 136 -15.75 10.30 -4.61
C SER A 136 -16.69 11.49 -4.47
N LYS A 137 -16.98 12.18 -5.59
CA LYS A 137 -17.83 13.36 -5.59
C LYS A 137 -19.26 13.08 -5.09
N VAL A 138 -19.74 11.84 -5.26
CA VAL A 138 -21.11 11.42 -5.00
C VAL A 138 -21.21 10.50 -3.78
N LEU A 139 -20.29 9.53 -3.66
CA LEU A 139 -20.36 8.54 -2.58
C LEU A 139 -19.76 9.00 -1.26
N ILE A 140 -18.91 10.03 -1.27
CA ILE A 140 -18.37 10.61 -0.04
C ILE A 140 -19.16 11.87 0.31
N LEU A 141 -19.77 11.85 1.49
CA LEU A 141 -20.55 12.94 2.02
C LEU A 141 -19.81 13.58 3.19
N LYS A 142 -20.01 14.89 3.38
CA LYS A 142 -19.51 15.63 4.53
C LYS A 142 -20.70 16.10 5.36
N ARG A 143 -20.65 15.88 6.66
CA ARG A 143 -21.59 16.47 7.61
C ARG A 143 -21.27 17.94 7.81
N THR A 144 -22.31 18.76 7.75
CA THR A 144 -22.28 20.21 7.96
C THR A 144 -23.44 20.59 8.87
N GLY A 145 -23.51 21.86 9.30
CA GLY A 145 -24.67 22.37 10.03
C GLY A 145 -26.00 22.28 9.26
N ARG A 146 -25.95 22.07 7.93
CA ARG A 146 -27.14 21.95 7.05
C ARG A 146 -27.52 20.49 6.74
N GLY A 147 -26.82 19.52 7.35
CA GLY A 147 -26.96 18.10 7.05
C GLY A 147 -25.78 17.54 6.23
N LEU A 148 -26.00 16.41 5.56
CA LEU A 148 -24.99 15.77 4.70
C LEU A 148 -24.96 16.47 3.34
N VAL A 149 -23.75 16.79 2.86
CA VAL A 149 -23.53 17.36 1.53
C VAL A 149 -22.50 16.55 0.75
N ASN A 150 -22.70 16.44 -0.57
CA ASN A 150 -21.72 15.83 -1.46
C ASN A 150 -20.65 16.85 -1.90
N SER A 151 -19.75 16.45 -2.80
CA SER A 151 -18.67 17.36 -3.27
C SER A 151 -19.14 18.43 -4.26
N TYR A 152 -20.39 18.37 -4.73
CA TYR A 152 -21.03 19.42 -5.52
C TYR A 152 -21.73 20.46 -4.63
N GLY A 153 -21.80 20.23 -3.32
CA GLY A 153 -22.49 21.11 -2.37
C GLY A 153 -23.99 20.83 -2.25
N GLU A 154 -24.47 19.78 -2.90
CA GLU A 154 -25.88 19.38 -2.85
C GLU A 154 -26.20 18.74 -1.50
N LYS A 155 -27.37 19.04 -0.95
CA LYS A 155 -27.89 18.35 0.24
C LYS A 155 -28.27 16.93 -0.15
N VAL A 156 -27.81 15.95 0.64
CA VAL A 156 -28.04 14.53 0.39
C VAL A 156 -28.86 13.93 1.52
N GLU A 157 -29.99 13.33 1.15
CA GLU A 157 -30.80 12.50 2.04
C GLU A 157 -30.81 11.08 1.49
N VAL A 158 -30.32 10.12 2.26
CA VAL A 158 -30.33 8.69 1.94
C VAL A 158 -30.64 7.89 3.19
N GLU A 159 -31.11 6.66 3.02
CA GLU A 159 -31.44 5.75 4.10
C GLU A 159 -30.19 5.42 4.93
N THR A 160 -30.34 5.45 6.26
CA THR A 160 -29.18 5.46 7.14
C THR A 160 -28.42 4.15 7.14
N GLU A 161 -29.02 3.01 6.79
CA GLU A 161 -28.30 1.73 6.70
C GLU A 161 -27.18 1.73 5.66
N PHE A 162 -27.21 2.62 4.66
CA PHE A 162 -26.18 2.74 3.64
C PHE A 162 -25.06 3.72 4.02
N LEU A 163 -25.24 4.49 5.10
CA LEU A 163 -24.30 5.50 5.54
C LEU A 163 -23.37 4.97 6.61
N TYR A 164 -22.07 5.02 6.33
CA TYR A 164 -21.02 4.62 7.26
C TYR A 164 -20.01 5.76 7.47
N PRO A 165 -19.46 5.92 8.69
CA PRO A 165 -18.34 6.82 8.92
C PRO A 165 -17.17 6.50 7.99
N PHE A 166 -16.51 7.53 7.48
CA PHE A 166 -15.44 7.40 6.49
C PHE A 166 -14.16 8.13 6.91
N LEU A 167 -13.01 7.50 6.70
CA LEU A 167 -11.70 8.11 6.90
C LEU A 167 -10.86 8.03 5.64
N LYS A 168 -10.30 9.18 5.24
CA LYS A 168 -9.28 9.26 4.20
C LYS A 168 -7.92 8.84 4.75
N GLY A 169 -7.01 8.38 3.90
CA GLY A 169 -5.66 7.99 4.32
C GLY A 169 -4.89 9.09 5.07
N SER A 170 -5.19 10.36 4.82
CA SER A 170 -4.60 11.49 5.57
C SER A 170 -4.98 11.52 7.06
N ARG A 171 -6.07 10.87 7.46
CA ARG A 171 -6.47 10.70 8.87
C ARG A 171 -5.79 9.50 9.54
N ILE A 172 -5.27 8.55 8.77
CA ILE A 172 -4.52 7.38 9.26
C ILE A 172 -3.07 7.78 9.53
N ARG A 173 -2.93 8.70 10.48
CA ARG A 173 -1.68 9.34 10.92
C ARG A 173 -1.68 9.68 12.41
N LYS A 174 -2.72 9.25 13.12
CA LYS A 174 -2.86 9.42 14.57
C LYS A 174 -2.78 8.04 15.22
N PRO A 175 -2.33 7.94 16.49
CA PRO A 175 -2.34 6.68 17.23
C PRO A 175 -3.72 6.01 17.21
N GLN A 176 -4.77 6.80 17.45
CA GLN A 176 -6.17 6.35 17.45
C GLN A 176 -7.08 7.38 16.77
N VAL A 177 -8.19 6.92 16.20
CA VAL A 177 -9.24 7.76 15.61
C VAL A 177 -10.62 7.25 16.03
N ASN A 178 -11.45 8.16 16.53
CA ASN A 178 -12.81 7.90 17.01
C ASN A 178 -13.82 8.94 16.49
N ASP A 179 -13.42 9.80 15.55
CA ASP A 179 -14.26 10.85 14.99
C ASP A 179 -14.08 11.03 13.48
N THR A 180 -15.11 11.55 12.82
CA THR A 180 -15.06 12.03 11.43
C THR A 180 -16.30 12.85 11.11
N ASP A 181 -16.14 13.82 10.22
CA ASP A 181 -17.27 14.51 9.57
C ASP A 181 -17.60 13.91 8.22
N TYR A 182 -16.85 12.90 7.76
CA TYR A 182 -17.07 12.27 6.47
C TYR A 182 -17.83 10.96 6.62
N PHE A 183 -18.72 10.73 5.68
CA PHE A 183 -19.49 9.51 5.54
C PHE A 183 -19.32 8.97 4.12
N ILE A 184 -19.50 7.67 3.97
CA ILE A 184 -19.55 7.00 2.68
C ILE A 184 -20.87 6.26 2.53
N ILE A 185 -21.42 6.31 1.33
CA ILE A 185 -22.51 5.45 0.90
C ILE A 185 -21.93 4.10 0.48
N VAL A 186 -22.32 3.02 1.16
CA VAL A 186 -21.89 1.65 0.88
C VAL A 186 -23.06 0.90 0.24
N THR A 187 -23.01 0.74 -1.08
CA THR A 187 -24.13 0.25 -1.90
C THR A 187 -24.32 -1.26 -1.89
N GLN A 188 -23.33 -2.03 -1.42
CA GLN A 188 -23.44 -3.48 -1.31
C GLN A 188 -22.47 -4.07 -0.28
N LYS A 189 -22.72 -5.33 0.15
CA LYS A 189 -21.92 -6.00 1.19
C LYS A 189 -20.69 -6.69 0.61
N TYR A 190 -20.81 -7.34 -0.54
CA TYR A 190 -19.73 -8.01 -1.26
C TYR A 190 -19.60 -7.50 -2.70
N PRO A 191 -18.41 -7.57 -3.33
CA PRO A 191 -18.22 -7.03 -4.68
C PRO A 191 -19.08 -7.73 -5.76
N SER A 192 -19.48 -8.97 -5.52
CA SER A 192 -20.33 -9.79 -6.40
C SER A 192 -21.82 -9.49 -6.27
N ASP A 193 -22.25 -8.86 -5.18
CA ASP A 193 -23.66 -8.63 -4.88
C ASP A 193 -24.31 -7.80 -5.98
N ASP A 194 -25.59 -8.09 -6.23
CA ASP A 194 -26.39 -7.25 -7.09
C ASP A 194 -26.69 -5.92 -6.41
N THR A 195 -26.77 -4.84 -7.20
CA THR A 195 -27.12 -3.49 -6.73
C THR A 195 -28.52 -3.08 -7.19
N SER A 196 -29.22 -3.90 -7.98
CA SER A 196 -30.59 -3.62 -8.41
C SER A 196 -31.58 -3.51 -7.24
N TYR A 197 -31.32 -4.22 -6.13
CA TYR A 197 -32.16 -4.19 -4.92
C TYR A 197 -32.27 -2.80 -4.29
N LEU A 198 -31.34 -1.88 -4.61
CA LEU A 198 -31.34 -0.51 -4.13
C LEU A 198 -32.60 0.26 -4.53
N VAL A 199 -33.34 -0.19 -5.55
CA VAL A 199 -34.64 0.37 -5.95
C VAL A 199 -35.67 0.36 -4.81
N LYS A 200 -35.50 -0.52 -3.81
CA LYS A 200 -36.35 -0.60 -2.61
C LYS A 200 -36.11 0.56 -1.63
N TYR A 201 -35.07 1.36 -1.84
CA TYR A 201 -34.63 2.46 -0.98
C TYR A 201 -34.72 3.77 -1.78
N PRO A 202 -35.90 4.42 -1.81
CA PRO A 202 -36.20 5.46 -2.78
C PRO A 202 -35.29 6.69 -2.67
N LYS A 203 -34.85 7.07 -1.46
CA LYS A 203 -33.99 8.25 -1.30
C LYS A 203 -32.61 8.00 -1.89
N LEU A 204 -32.00 6.86 -1.53
CA LEU A 204 -30.73 6.42 -2.09
C LEU A 204 -30.81 6.19 -3.60
N TRP A 205 -31.85 5.48 -4.06
CA TRP A 205 -32.03 5.18 -5.47
C TRP A 205 -32.11 6.44 -6.32
N ASN A 206 -32.92 7.42 -5.90
CA ASN A 206 -33.04 8.70 -6.58
C ASN A 206 -31.71 9.45 -6.62
N TYR A 207 -30.98 9.49 -5.49
CA TYR A 207 -29.68 10.16 -5.42
C TYR A 207 -28.61 9.52 -6.30
N LEU A 208 -28.52 8.18 -6.32
CA LEU A 208 -27.56 7.47 -7.17
C LEU A 208 -27.93 7.61 -8.65
N THR A 209 -29.22 7.53 -8.98
CA THR A 209 -29.72 7.63 -10.35
C THR A 209 -29.53 9.03 -10.94
N SER A 210 -29.74 10.09 -10.15
CA SER A 210 -29.48 11.47 -10.60
C SER A 210 -28.00 11.74 -10.92
N HIS A 211 -27.11 10.90 -10.41
CA HIS A 211 -25.66 10.99 -10.61
C HIS A 211 -25.07 9.85 -11.45
N ALA A 212 -25.93 9.08 -12.13
CA ALA A 212 -25.52 7.80 -12.65
C ALA A 212 -24.46 7.89 -13.77
N ASP A 213 -24.44 8.97 -14.53
CA ASP A 213 -23.41 9.28 -15.52
C ASP A 213 -21.98 9.21 -14.96
N LEU A 214 -21.78 9.58 -13.68
CA LEU A 214 -20.47 9.48 -13.03
C LEU A 214 -20.03 8.02 -12.91
N PHE A 215 -20.96 7.11 -12.62
CA PHE A 215 -20.70 5.69 -12.45
C PHE A 215 -20.48 5.00 -13.79
N ASP A 216 -21.21 5.41 -14.82
CA ASP A 216 -21.15 4.84 -16.18
C ASP A 216 -19.84 5.20 -16.89
N LYS A 217 -19.23 6.34 -16.53
CA LYS A 217 -17.92 6.78 -17.04
C LYS A 217 -16.71 6.06 -16.41
N ARG A 218 -16.91 5.16 -15.44
CA ARG A 218 -15.81 4.48 -14.75
C ARG A 218 -15.10 3.50 -15.68
N LYS A 219 -13.80 3.73 -15.92
CA LYS A 219 -12.97 2.93 -16.83
C LYS A 219 -12.50 1.59 -16.26
N SER A 220 -12.56 1.41 -14.95
CA SER A 220 -12.05 0.22 -14.28
C SER A 220 -12.98 -0.98 -14.47
N LYS A 221 -12.47 -2.06 -15.09
CA LYS A 221 -13.18 -3.33 -15.29
C LYS A 221 -13.65 -4.01 -13.99
N MET A 222 -13.20 -3.54 -12.84
CA MET A 222 -13.63 -4.06 -11.54
C MET A 222 -15.08 -3.71 -11.21
N PHE A 223 -15.63 -2.65 -11.80
CA PHE A 223 -17.02 -2.25 -11.58
C PHE A 223 -17.92 -2.93 -12.61
N LYS A 224 -18.47 -4.09 -12.25
CA LYS A 224 -19.29 -4.90 -13.14
C LYS A 224 -20.77 -4.49 -13.16
N ARG A 225 -21.25 -3.84 -12.09
CA ARG A 225 -22.64 -3.42 -11.95
C ARG A 225 -22.71 -1.92 -11.70
N ARG A 226 -23.79 -1.29 -12.15
CA ARG A 226 -24.04 0.13 -11.88
C ARG A 226 -24.07 0.35 -10.36
N PHE A 227 -23.44 1.41 -9.88
CA PHE A 227 -23.27 1.72 -8.45
C PHE A 227 -22.42 0.75 -7.61
N SER A 228 -21.83 -0.32 -8.17
CA SER A 228 -20.99 -1.22 -7.37
C SER A 228 -19.74 -0.51 -6.84
N ILE A 229 -19.37 -0.77 -5.59
CA ILE A 229 -18.06 -0.45 -5.01
C ILE A 229 -17.18 -1.71 -4.87
N PHE A 230 -15.89 -1.55 -4.55
CA PHE A 230 -14.93 -2.63 -4.38
C PHE A 230 -14.19 -2.51 -3.05
N GLY A 231 -13.64 -3.61 -2.53
CA GLY A 231 -12.98 -3.60 -1.22
C GLY A 231 -13.97 -3.70 -0.04
N VAL A 232 -15.15 -4.27 -0.29
CA VAL A 232 -16.18 -4.60 0.70
C VAL A 232 -16.29 -6.11 0.92
N GLY A 233 -16.78 -6.51 2.09
CA GLY A 233 -16.98 -7.88 2.55
C GLY A 233 -17.13 -7.88 4.07
N ASP A 234 -17.39 -9.03 4.70
CA ASP A 234 -17.58 -9.11 6.17
C ASP A 234 -16.49 -8.39 6.98
N TYR A 235 -15.24 -8.47 6.51
CA TYR A 235 -14.10 -7.77 7.12
C TYR A 235 -14.28 -6.24 7.20
N ALA A 236 -14.94 -5.62 6.21
CA ALA A 236 -15.12 -4.18 6.16
C ALA A 236 -16.15 -3.70 7.19
N PHE A 237 -17.11 -4.57 7.54
CA PHE A 237 -18.17 -4.29 8.52
C PHE A 237 -17.79 -4.64 9.96
N LYS A 238 -16.61 -5.22 10.20
CA LYS A 238 -16.09 -5.43 11.56
C LYS A 238 -15.86 -4.09 12.28
N PRO A 239 -16.13 -4.03 13.60
CA PRO A 239 -16.16 -2.79 14.37
C PRO A 239 -14.79 -2.11 14.49
N TYR A 240 -13.74 -2.87 14.78
CA TYR A 240 -12.41 -2.33 15.02
C TYR A 240 -11.48 -2.61 13.86
N LYS A 241 -10.61 -1.66 13.55
CA LYS A 241 -9.59 -1.81 12.50
C LYS A 241 -8.24 -1.30 12.98
N VAL A 242 -7.16 -1.95 12.57
CA VAL A 242 -5.80 -1.42 12.67
C VAL A 242 -5.32 -1.12 11.27
N ALA A 243 -5.06 0.16 10.99
CA ALA A 243 -4.85 0.67 9.65
C ALA A 243 -3.49 1.37 9.50
N ILE A 244 -2.93 1.31 8.30
CA ILE A 244 -1.75 2.07 7.89
C ILE A 244 -2.04 2.77 6.58
N ALA A 245 -1.61 4.03 6.47
CA ALA A 245 -1.72 4.77 5.23
C ALA A 245 -0.61 4.37 4.25
N GLY A 246 -0.99 4.11 3.00
CA GLY A 246 -0.10 3.57 2.00
C GLY A 246 0.88 4.58 1.42
N PHE A 247 0.62 5.89 1.51
CA PHE A 247 1.43 6.95 0.85
C PHE A 247 2.52 7.57 1.73
N TYR A 248 2.53 7.32 3.04
CA TYR A 248 3.48 7.95 3.95
C TYR A 248 4.74 7.10 4.13
N LYS A 249 5.86 7.78 4.38
CA LYS A 249 7.17 7.15 4.57
C LYS A 249 7.41 6.60 5.97
N GLU A 250 6.65 7.05 6.96
CA GLU A 250 6.76 6.55 8.32
C GLU A 250 5.68 5.48 8.55
N PRO A 251 6.03 4.28 9.04
CA PRO A 251 5.08 3.21 9.28
C PRO A 251 4.36 3.47 10.61
N LEU A 252 3.27 4.24 10.55
CA LEU A 252 2.41 4.51 11.69
C LEU A 252 1.09 3.75 11.53
N PHE A 253 0.78 2.90 12.50
CA PHE A 253 -0.49 2.18 12.55
C PHE A 253 -1.48 2.92 13.45
N THR A 254 -2.71 3.08 12.98
CA THR A 254 -3.81 3.75 13.65
C THR A 254 -4.86 2.72 14.07
N LEU A 255 -5.26 2.74 15.35
CA LEU A 255 -6.45 2.02 15.81
C LEU A 255 -7.70 2.85 15.48
N VAL A 256 -8.66 2.22 14.80
CA VAL A 256 -9.92 2.83 14.39
C VAL A 256 -11.04 2.12 15.12
N SER A 257 -11.75 2.87 15.97
CA SER A 257 -12.92 2.39 16.71
C SER A 257 -14.21 2.70 15.95
N PRO A 258 -15.33 1.99 16.24
CA PRO A 258 -16.64 2.38 15.75
C PRO A 258 -16.96 3.83 16.08
N ILE A 259 -17.62 4.52 15.14
CA ILE A 259 -18.05 5.91 15.31
C ILE A 259 -19.57 5.91 15.25
N ASN A 260 -20.21 6.43 16.30
CA ASN A 260 -21.67 6.41 16.46
C ASN A 260 -22.27 5.00 16.30
N GLY A 261 -21.62 3.99 16.89
CA GLY A 261 -22.04 2.59 16.83
C GLY A 261 -21.87 1.91 15.46
N LYS A 262 -21.29 2.58 14.47
CA LYS A 262 -21.09 2.02 13.11
C LYS A 262 -19.63 1.70 12.81
N PRO A 263 -19.36 0.64 12.03
CA PRO A 263 -18.02 0.34 11.55
C PRO A 263 -17.54 1.44 10.59
N VAL A 264 -16.27 1.80 10.71
CA VAL A 264 -15.65 2.86 9.90
C VAL A 264 -15.07 2.27 8.61
N PHE A 265 -15.33 2.92 7.48
CA PHE A 265 -14.75 2.58 6.18
C PHE A 265 -13.55 3.48 5.88
N LEU A 266 -12.54 2.91 5.23
CA LEU A 266 -11.30 3.59 4.86
C LEU A 266 -11.15 3.66 3.35
N ASP A 267 -10.53 4.70 2.81
CA ASP A 267 -10.27 4.82 1.37
C ASP A 267 -9.19 3.84 0.85
N ASP A 268 -9.17 3.61 -0.46
CA ASP A 268 -8.22 2.73 -1.14
C ASP A 268 -6.73 3.18 -1.07
N THR A 269 -6.44 4.23 -0.32
CA THR A 269 -5.09 4.69 -0.01
C THR A 269 -4.55 4.09 1.28
N THR A 270 -5.36 3.28 1.97
CA THR A 270 -5.03 2.63 3.23
C THR A 270 -5.03 1.11 3.10
N TYR A 271 -4.29 0.46 4.01
CA TYR A 271 -4.36 -0.98 4.27
C TYR A 271 -4.74 -1.20 5.73
N TYR A 272 -5.51 -2.24 6.01
CA TYR A 272 -5.98 -2.52 7.36
C TYR A 272 -6.28 -3.99 7.61
N ILE A 273 -6.35 -4.35 8.88
CA ILE A 273 -6.88 -5.61 9.42
C ILE A 273 -8.05 -5.29 10.34
N SER A 274 -8.93 -6.26 10.60
CA SER A 274 -10.20 -5.99 11.29
C SER A 274 -10.57 -7.03 12.33
N PHE A 275 -11.16 -6.53 13.42
CA PHE A 275 -11.38 -7.28 14.65
C PHE A 275 -12.80 -7.06 15.18
N ASN A 276 -13.31 -8.06 15.89
CA ASN A 276 -14.59 -7.96 16.60
C ASN A 276 -14.42 -7.39 18.01
N SER A 277 -13.25 -7.58 18.62
CA SER A 277 -12.94 -7.12 19.98
C SER A 277 -12.02 -5.92 19.96
N TYR A 278 -12.29 -4.94 20.83
CA TYR A 278 -11.38 -3.81 21.07
C TYR A 278 -10.04 -4.31 21.61
N LYS A 279 -10.07 -5.26 22.56
CA LYS A 279 -8.87 -5.79 23.24
C LYS A 279 -7.88 -6.37 22.23
N GLU A 280 -8.36 -7.26 21.36
CA GLU A 280 -7.55 -7.88 20.31
C GLU A 280 -6.97 -6.83 19.34
N ALA A 281 -7.80 -5.87 18.93
CA ALA A 281 -7.37 -4.79 18.03
C ALA A 281 -6.28 -3.91 18.67
N GLU A 282 -6.43 -3.58 19.95
CA GLU A 282 -5.49 -2.75 20.70
C GLU A 282 -4.14 -3.45 20.90
N GLU A 283 -4.15 -4.74 21.22
CA GLU A 283 -2.92 -5.53 21.39
C GLU A 283 -2.12 -5.62 20.08
N VAL A 284 -2.77 -5.97 18.97
CA VAL A 284 -2.13 -6.01 17.66
C VAL A 284 -1.63 -4.61 17.24
N TRP A 285 -2.41 -3.57 17.53
CA TRP A 285 -2.00 -2.18 17.28
C TRP A 285 -0.74 -1.77 18.06
N LYS A 286 -0.62 -2.16 19.33
CA LYS A 286 0.58 -1.92 20.16
C LYS A 286 1.79 -2.63 19.56
N LEU A 287 1.67 -3.91 19.22
CA LEU A 287 2.76 -4.69 18.61
C LEU A 287 3.21 -4.08 17.28
N LEU A 288 2.28 -3.74 16.39
CA LEU A 288 2.58 -3.12 15.09
C LEU A 288 3.26 -1.75 15.21
N ASN A 289 3.04 -1.03 16.32
CA ASN A 289 3.68 0.25 16.58
C ASN A 289 5.01 0.16 17.35
N SER A 290 5.45 -1.04 17.71
CA SER A 290 6.76 -1.27 18.34
C SER A 290 7.92 -0.77 17.48
N SER A 291 9.04 -0.46 18.12
CA SER A 291 10.22 0.05 17.42
C SER A 291 10.78 -0.97 16.42
N GLU A 292 10.68 -2.25 16.77
CA GLU A 292 11.18 -3.38 16.01
C GLU A 292 10.38 -3.59 14.72
N ILE A 293 9.04 -3.58 14.77
CA ILE A 293 8.21 -3.65 13.56
C ILE A 293 8.49 -2.47 12.63
N LYS A 294 8.60 -1.25 13.18
CA LYS A 294 8.87 -0.05 12.36
C LYS A 294 10.23 -0.15 11.66
N LYS A 295 11.26 -0.64 12.34
CA LYS A 295 12.60 -0.85 11.76
C LYS A 295 12.62 -2.00 10.75
N PHE A 296 11.93 -3.10 11.04
CA PHE A 296 11.75 -4.20 10.09
C PHE A 296 11.06 -3.72 8.80
N LEU A 297 9.96 -2.99 8.92
CA LEU A 297 9.26 -2.42 7.76
C LEU A 297 10.17 -1.49 6.95
N LYS A 298 10.99 -0.66 7.60
CA LYS A 298 12.00 0.18 6.92
C LYS A 298 13.08 -0.68 6.23
N ALA A 299 13.39 -1.88 6.73
CA ALA A 299 14.36 -2.78 6.13
C ALA A 299 13.85 -3.42 4.83
N ILE A 300 12.53 -3.67 4.74
CA ILE A 300 11.93 -4.41 3.62
C ILE A 300 11.15 -3.52 2.64
N SER A 301 10.92 -2.24 2.97
CA SER A 301 10.16 -1.30 2.14
C SER A 301 11.07 -0.24 1.49
N PHE A 302 10.76 0.06 0.23
CA PHE A 302 11.41 1.16 -0.50
C PHE A 302 10.63 2.44 -0.24
N ILE A 303 11.07 3.24 0.74
CA ILE A 303 10.38 4.44 1.23
C ILE A 303 10.17 5.54 0.19
N ASP A 304 10.92 5.52 -0.92
CA ASP A 304 10.75 6.46 -2.03
C ASP A 304 9.78 5.96 -3.10
N SER A 305 9.25 4.74 -2.95
CA SER A 305 8.13 4.30 -3.76
C SER A 305 6.87 5.09 -3.41
N LYS A 306 5.96 5.22 -4.38
CA LYS A 306 4.68 5.90 -4.17
C LYS A 306 3.90 5.29 -3.00
N ARG A 307 4.00 3.98 -2.78
CA ARG A 307 3.37 3.29 -1.66
C ARG A 307 4.31 2.27 -1.01
N PRO A 308 5.07 2.63 0.04
CA PRO A 308 6.05 1.73 0.64
C PRO A 308 5.43 0.53 1.37
N TYR A 309 4.26 0.72 1.98
CA TYR A 309 3.63 -0.29 2.85
C TYR A 309 2.47 -0.99 2.15
N THR A 310 2.78 -1.73 1.09
CA THR A 310 1.77 -2.53 0.36
C THR A 310 1.35 -3.76 1.16
N LYS A 311 0.21 -4.38 0.81
CA LYS A 311 -0.24 -5.67 1.35
C LYS A 311 0.86 -6.74 1.34
N GLU A 312 1.67 -6.82 0.29
CA GLU A 312 2.76 -7.81 0.17
C GLU A 312 3.93 -7.54 1.14
N ILE A 313 4.16 -6.29 1.50
CA ILE A 313 5.14 -5.94 2.54
C ILE A 313 4.57 -6.25 3.93
N LEU A 314 3.33 -5.84 4.19
CA LEU A 314 2.70 -5.99 5.50
C LEU A 314 2.46 -7.46 5.90
N LYS A 315 2.22 -8.34 4.92
CA LYS A 315 2.11 -9.79 5.14
C LYS A 315 3.39 -10.45 5.65
N ARG A 316 4.56 -9.81 5.49
CA ARG A 316 5.85 -10.38 5.88
C ARG A 316 6.18 -10.26 7.35
N ILE A 317 5.32 -9.57 8.12
CA ILE A 317 5.52 -9.39 9.56
C ILE A 317 5.12 -10.68 10.30
N ASP A 318 6.02 -11.21 11.12
CA ASP A 318 5.71 -12.23 12.13
C ASP A 318 5.50 -11.58 13.51
N LEU A 319 4.28 -11.67 14.03
CA LEU A 319 3.95 -11.14 15.35
C LEU A 319 4.31 -12.09 16.51
N SER A 320 4.44 -13.39 16.25
CA SER A 320 4.68 -14.40 17.30
C SER A 320 5.99 -14.14 18.06
N GLN A 321 7.00 -13.65 17.34
CA GLN A 321 8.33 -13.34 17.83
C GLN A 321 8.37 -12.13 18.78
N LEU A 322 7.36 -11.25 18.70
CA LEU A 322 7.22 -10.13 19.63
C LEU A 322 6.32 -10.46 20.80
N ASN A 323 5.30 -11.31 20.60
CA ASN A 323 4.43 -11.74 21.68
C ASN A 323 5.23 -12.43 22.81
N SER A 324 6.18 -13.30 22.42
CA SER A 324 7.10 -13.97 23.37
C SER A 324 7.97 -12.99 24.17
N LYS A 325 8.40 -11.89 23.55
CA LYS A 325 9.25 -10.86 24.16
C LYS A 325 8.49 -9.90 25.06
N TYR A 326 7.27 -9.51 24.68
CA TYR A 326 6.47 -8.52 25.42
C TYR A 326 5.51 -9.12 26.45
N LYS A 327 5.43 -10.47 26.57
CA LYS A 327 4.55 -11.18 27.50
C LYS A 327 3.14 -10.60 27.53
N THR A 328 2.56 -10.34 26.38
CA THR A 328 1.18 -9.86 26.33
C THR A 328 0.23 -10.98 26.77
N ASP A 329 -0.76 -10.66 27.62
CA ASP A 329 -1.68 -11.64 28.25
C ASP A 329 -2.51 -12.44 27.25
N THR A 330 -2.57 -12.01 25.99
CA THR A 330 -2.98 -12.84 24.88
C THR A 330 -1.86 -13.83 24.58
N GLN A 331 -2.07 -15.09 24.95
CA GLN A 331 -1.92 -16.11 23.93
C GLN A 331 -2.76 -15.63 22.76
N LEU A 332 -2.14 -14.91 21.82
CA LEU A 332 -2.55 -14.90 20.44
C LEU A 332 -2.64 -16.40 20.13
N CYS A 333 -3.84 -16.98 20.27
CA CYS A 333 -4.16 -18.34 19.87
C CYS A 333 -4.03 -18.35 18.35
N LEU A 334 -2.79 -18.27 17.91
CA LEU A 334 -2.34 -18.42 16.56
C LEU A 334 -2.41 -19.91 16.37
N LEU A 335 -3.47 -20.31 15.67
CA LEU A 335 -3.73 -21.66 15.17
C LEU A 335 -2.46 -22.45 14.88
#